data_AF-A0A932UR25-F1
#
_entry.id   AF-A0A932UR25-F1
#
_cell.length_a   1.000
_cell.length_b   1.000
_cell.length_c   1.000
_cell.angle_alpha   90.00
_cell.angle_beta   90.00
_cell.angle_gamma   90.00
#
_symmetry.space_group_name_H-M   'P 1'
#
loop_
_entity.id
_entity.type
_entity.pdbx_description
1 polymer ?
#
loop_
_entity_poly.entity_id
_entity_poly.type
_entity_poly.pdbx_seq_one_letter_code
_entity_poly.pdbx_strand_id
1 'polypeptide(L)'
;MQNTRFAWRLMSLLAVGTLLAGCGSLRAADPPLTRNLELEALQEAVRWPNAAPQAVVALAGQFIASRRDQEGYAYFQERAKTQPDQPLFLTLEGLFQARLAGQVPLLRRVAWVNEAIAKLDRAVDQEPGLTRYFRGLVLAELPPRFGKAEAAVADLEWVLQSKDHFPVGLRRSVYRALAQAYTTLGRKTEAKAALDRSGYPSLDPTLPLFITDYWVTAKDGFHFTTPRLVELAPKVYVAQGYDFGDLAFVLTSDGIVAIDAGTIETNARAALASLRRISTKPISHLILTHAHWDHIGGLAAVKETGTQVIAQAKFADELKIVNETGVSFRYFFGAEGRGRYEVVPDRLVRQRETLTVGGMDFVLYPVQGGETGDALLIHLPASGVLFVGDVFMPYLGAPFLPEGSAEGLFETLALVRSLNPRLLIHGHPPLTENFTIDALQGLEVALREVYEQTLQGIQEGKTLVEILHQNPLPGSLRSHPEAVIPFLVMRDHFIKRAYHQRTGYWKADGEGLEHFAPKEWAALLNLLGGGKEDAFVRSAKVLLDRSDDALALTLADLGLLTYPTSRALTDLRRQALDRLREKSQQMNPFKFIIYSEWAGAELPPVE
;
A
#
# COMPACT_ATOMS: atom_id res chain seq x y z
N MET A 1 49.48 52.68 -4.96
CA MET A 1 49.69 52.48 -6.41
C MET A 1 50.12 51.03 -6.58
N GLN A 2 49.18 50.11 -6.79
CA GLN A 2 48.64 49.63 -8.08
C GLN A 2 49.43 48.47 -8.70
N ASN A 3 48.72 47.34 -8.82
CA ASN A 3 48.73 46.32 -9.88
C ASN A 3 49.94 45.39 -10.03
N THR A 4 49.84 44.10 -9.64
CA THR A 4 49.22 42.97 -10.37
C THR A 4 49.83 42.68 -11.74
N ARG A 5 50.41 41.49 -11.90
CA ARG A 5 50.09 40.52 -12.98
C ARG A 5 50.93 39.24 -12.88
N PHE A 6 50.27 38.11 -13.14
CA PHE A 6 50.79 36.77 -13.43
C PHE A 6 51.31 35.90 -12.27
N ALA A 7 50.42 35.05 -11.73
CA ALA A 7 50.74 33.63 -11.41
C ALA A 7 49.49 32.87 -10.89
N TRP A 8 48.48 32.59 -11.73
CA TRP A 8 47.44 31.58 -11.40
C TRP A 8 46.89 30.95 -12.69
N ARG A 9 47.45 29.80 -13.10
CA ARG A 9 46.84 28.83 -14.03
C ARG A 9 47.43 27.44 -13.76
N LEU A 10 46.65 26.58 -13.12
CA LEU A 10 46.52 25.11 -13.24
C LEU A 10 46.14 24.51 -11.88
N MET A 11 44.86 24.59 -11.50
CA MET A 11 44.21 23.66 -10.58
C MET A 11 42.70 23.82 -10.72
N SER A 12 42.11 23.17 -11.73
CA SER A 12 40.65 23.04 -11.89
C SER A 12 40.34 21.87 -12.81
N LEU A 13 40.61 20.64 -12.36
CA LEU A 13 40.17 19.40 -12.99
C LEU A 13 40.23 18.28 -11.94
N LEU A 14 39.20 18.21 -11.09
CA LEU A 14 38.79 17.03 -10.31
C LEU A 14 37.61 17.43 -9.39
N ALA A 15 36.44 17.50 -9.98
CA ALA A 15 35.16 17.34 -9.28
C ALA A 15 34.31 16.41 -10.15
N VAL A 16 34.78 15.17 -10.29
CA VAL A 16 33.99 14.08 -10.86
C VAL A 16 32.98 13.68 -9.79
N GLY A 17 31.71 13.97 -10.06
CA GLY A 17 30.60 13.43 -9.28
C GLY A 17 30.75 11.92 -9.16
N THR A 18 30.51 11.43 -7.95
CA THR A 18 30.54 10.03 -7.53
C THR A 18 29.68 9.14 -8.43
N LEU A 19 30.29 8.66 -9.51
CA LEU A 19 29.93 7.48 -10.30
C LEU A 19 31.21 6.68 -10.51
N LEU A 20 31.81 6.24 -9.40
CA LEU A 20 32.81 5.16 -9.40
C LEU A 20 32.15 3.93 -8.77
N ALA A 21 31.27 3.29 -9.55
CA ALA A 21 31.10 1.85 -9.41
C ALA A 21 32.41 1.22 -9.93
N GLY A 22 33.07 0.46 -9.07
CA GLY A 22 34.29 -0.26 -9.44
C GLY A 22 34.07 -1.07 -10.71
N CYS A 23 34.98 -0.93 -11.66
CA CYS A 23 35.15 -1.88 -12.76
C CYS A 23 35.70 -3.20 -12.18
N GLY A 24 34.87 -3.94 -11.46
CA GLY A 24 34.93 -5.39 -11.44
C GLY A 24 33.93 -5.88 -12.50
N SER A 25 34.25 -6.92 -13.24
CA SER A 25 33.26 -7.64 -14.05
C SER A 25 32.05 -7.95 -13.16
N LEU A 26 30.96 -7.19 -13.34
CA LEU A 26 29.73 -7.33 -12.57
C LEU A 26 29.12 -8.67 -12.95
N ARG A 27 29.49 -9.71 -12.21
CA ARG A 27 28.72 -10.95 -12.17
C ARG A 27 27.30 -10.53 -11.80
N ALA A 28 26.31 -10.90 -12.62
CA ALA A 28 24.92 -10.74 -12.24
C ALA A 28 24.76 -11.31 -10.83
N ALA A 29 24.14 -10.56 -9.92
CA ALA A 29 23.87 -11.07 -8.59
C ALA A 29 23.17 -12.43 -8.73
N ASP A 30 23.58 -13.40 -7.92
CA ASP A 30 22.88 -14.68 -7.90
C ASP A 30 21.37 -14.44 -7.68
N PRO A 31 20.48 -15.29 -8.22
CA PRO A 31 19.06 -15.11 -8.03
C PRO A 31 18.67 -15.14 -6.53
N PRO A 32 17.55 -14.50 -6.15
CA PRO A 32 16.98 -14.62 -4.82
C PRO A 32 16.79 -16.09 -4.41
N LEU A 33 16.98 -16.39 -3.13
CA LEU A 33 16.67 -17.69 -2.55
C LEU A 33 15.15 -17.89 -2.45
N THR A 34 14.41 -16.80 -2.19
CA THR A 34 12.96 -16.83 -2.06
C THR A 34 12.27 -16.52 -3.39
N ARG A 35 11.09 -17.11 -3.58
CA ARG A 35 10.19 -16.73 -4.68
C ARG A 35 9.45 -15.45 -4.33
N ASN A 36 9.26 -14.58 -5.32
CA ASN A 36 8.38 -13.42 -5.20
C ASN A 36 7.05 -13.76 -5.87
N LEU A 37 6.17 -14.43 -5.11
CA LEU A 37 4.88 -14.95 -5.61
C LEU A 37 3.97 -13.84 -6.14
N GLU A 38 3.99 -12.66 -5.50
CA GLU A 38 3.21 -11.49 -5.93
C GLU A 38 3.71 -10.97 -7.28
N LEU A 39 5.03 -10.81 -7.46
CA LEU A 39 5.63 -10.40 -8.73
C LEU A 39 5.34 -11.42 -9.84
N GLU A 40 5.49 -12.71 -9.56
CA GLU A 40 5.19 -13.78 -10.52
C GLU A 40 3.72 -13.74 -10.97
N ALA A 41 2.78 -13.53 -10.04
CA ALA A 41 1.36 -13.47 -10.35
C ALA A 41 0.99 -12.20 -11.12
N LEU A 42 1.59 -11.04 -10.78
CA LEU A 42 1.44 -9.80 -11.55
C LEU A 42 2.00 -9.92 -12.96
N GLN A 43 3.14 -10.60 -13.15
CA GLN A 43 3.68 -10.88 -14.48
C GLN A 43 2.70 -11.72 -15.30
N GLU A 44 2.09 -12.77 -14.73
CA GLU A 44 1.11 -13.55 -15.48
C GLU A 44 -0.17 -12.75 -15.78
N ALA A 45 -0.70 -12.01 -14.81
CA ALA A 45 -1.90 -11.20 -15.02
C ALA A 45 -1.70 -10.11 -16.09
N VAL A 46 -0.53 -9.44 -16.09
CA VAL A 46 -0.19 -8.40 -17.07
C VAL A 46 0.12 -8.99 -18.46
N ARG A 47 0.31 -10.31 -18.60
CA ARG A 47 0.39 -10.97 -19.92
C ARG A 47 -0.98 -11.07 -20.61
N TRP A 48 -2.08 -10.91 -19.89
CA TRP A 48 -3.40 -11.00 -20.49
C TRP A 48 -3.66 -9.81 -21.44
N PRO A 49 -4.50 -9.97 -22.49
CA PRO A 49 -4.75 -8.92 -23.49
C PRO A 49 -5.35 -7.62 -22.96
N ASN A 50 -6.03 -7.69 -21.81
CA ASN A 50 -6.85 -6.65 -21.21
C ASN A 50 -6.35 -6.26 -19.80
N ALA A 51 -5.05 -6.36 -19.55
CA ALA A 51 -4.47 -6.04 -18.24
C ALA A 51 -4.88 -4.62 -17.78
N ALA A 52 -5.45 -4.51 -16.57
CA ALA A 52 -5.82 -3.22 -16.01
C ALA A 52 -4.57 -2.35 -15.77
N PRO A 53 -4.62 -1.03 -16.04
CA PRO A 53 -3.48 -0.13 -15.83
C PRO A 53 -2.90 -0.19 -14.41
N GLN A 54 -3.74 -0.39 -13.39
CA GLN A 54 -3.32 -0.54 -11.99
C GLN A 54 -2.42 -1.76 -11.79
N ALA A 55 -2.74 -2.90 -12.41
CA ALA A 55 -1.89 -4.10 -12.37
C ALA A 55 -0.54 -3.87 -13.07
N VAL A 56 -0.55 -3.12 -14.17
CA VAL A 56 0.68 -2.74 -14.91
C VAL A 56 1.57 -1.83 -14.06
N VAL A 57 0.98 -0.83 -13.38
CA VAL A 57 1.71 0.07 -12.47
C VAL A 57 2.24 -0.67 -11.24
N ALA A 58 1.45 -1.55 -10.63
CA ALA A 58 1.87 -2.39 -9.50
C ALA A 58 3.04 -3.31 -9.90
N LEU A 59 2.99 -3.92 -11.09
CA LEU A 59 4.08 -4.74 -11.61
C LEU A 59 5.37 -3.94 -11.80
N ALA A 60 5.28 -2.76 -12.40
CA ALA A 60 6.44 -1.87 -12.56
C ALA A 60 7.03 -1.48 -11.18
N GLY A 61 6.17 -1.15 -10.22
CA GLY A 61 6.55 -0.89 -8.84
C GLY A 61 7.30 -2.07 -8.20
N GLN A 62 6.79 -3.30 -8.36
CA GLN A 62 7.43 -4.50 -7.82
C GLN A 62 8.81 -4.81 -8.44
N PHE A 63 8.99 -4.58 -9.75
CA PHE A 63 10.30 -4.69 -10.38
C PHE A 63 11.29 -3.67 -9.79
N ILE A 64 10.88 -2.41 -9.64
CA ILE A 64 11.72 -1.32 -9.08
C ILE A 64 12.07 -1.61 -7.62
N ALA A 65 11.08 -1.93 -6.79
CA ALA A 65 11.25 -2.20 -5.37
C ALA A 65 12.11 -3.46 -5.12
N SER A 66 12.04 -4.44 -6.02
CA SER A 66 12.87 -5.65 -5.96
C SER A 66 14.23 -5.51 -6.65
N ARG A 67 14.57 -4.32 -7.20
CA ARG A 67 15.81 -4.04 -7.94
C ARG A 67 16.02 -4.95 -9.16
N ARG A 68 14.93 -5.39 -9.78
CA ARG A 68 14.90 -6.28 -10.95
C ARG A 68 14.77 -5.50 -12.27
N ASP A 69 15.50 -4.39 -12.40
CA ASP A 69 15.39 -3.45 -13.54
C ASP A 69 15.66 -4.13 -14.90
N GLN A 70 16.62 -5.05 -14.96
CA GLN A 70 16.98 -5.79 -16.18
C GLN A 70 15.83 -6.68 -16.67
N GLU A 71 15.14 -7.34 -15.73
CA GLU A 71 14.01 -8.20 -16.03
C GLU A 71 12.76 -7.39 -16.36
N GLY A 72 12.53 -6.29 -15.64
CA GLY A 72 11.49 -5.32 -15.97
C GLY A 72 11.64 -4.77 -17.39
N TYR A 73 12.86 -4.40 -17.80
CA TYR A 73 13.15 -3.99 -19.18
C TYR A 73 12.82 -5.08 -20.20
N ALA A 74 13.30 -6.31 -19.98
CA ALA A 74 13.04 -7.44 -20.89
C ALA A 74 11.55 -7.76 -20.98
N TYR A 75 10.85 -7.74 -19.85
CA TYR A 75 9.41 -7.98 -19.77
C TYR A 75 8.64 -6.92 -20.56
N PHE A 76 8.79 -5.64 -20.24
CA PHE A 76 8.03 -4.58 -20.92
C PHE A 76 8.42 -4.39 -22.39
N GLN A 77 9.65 -4.70 -22.77
CA GLN A 77 10.03 -4.78 -24.19
C GLN A 77 9.24 -5.86 -24.94
N GLU A 78 9.08 -7.04 -24.35
CA GLU A 78 8.28 -8.12 -24.95
C GLU A 78 6.80 -7.73 -25.01
N ARG A 79 6.27 -7.07 -23.97
CA ARG A 79 4.89 -6.58 -23.95
C ARG A 79 4.64 -5.47 -24.98
N ALA A 80 5.52 -4.49 -25.11
CA ALA A 80 5.40 -3.43 -26.12
C ALA A 80 5.45 -3.99 -27.55
N LYS A 81 6.15 -5.10 -27.78
CA LYS A 81 6.19 -5.79 -29.08
C LYS A 81 4.91 -6.60 -29.34
N THR A 82 4.39 -7.30 -28.33
CA THR A 82 3.24 -8.21 -28.49
C THR A 82 1.89 -7.50 -28.39
N GLN A 83 1.84 -6.34 -27.73
CA GLN A 83 0.64 -5.52 -27.54
C GLN A 83 0.98 -4.05 -27.80
N PRO A 84 1.28 -3.67 -29.07
CA PRO A 84 1.70 -2.32 -29.43
C PRO A 84 0.61 -1.26 -29.22
N ASP A 85 -0.66 -1.68 -29.13
CA ASP A 85 -1.81 -0.80 -28.88
C ASP A 85 -1.95 -0.39 -27.41
N GLN A 86 -1.03 -0.80 -26.53
CA GLN A 86 -0.97 -0.36 -25.12
C GLN A 86 0.28 0.52 -24.89
N PRO A 87 0.17 1.85 -25.03
CA PRO A 87 1.32 2.77 -24.97
C PRO A 87 2.06 2.75 -23.63
N LEU A 88 1.36 2.35 -22.56
CA LEU A 88 1.94 2.19 -21.23
C LEU A 88 3.08 1.16 -21.21
N PHE A 89 3.01 0.08 -21.98
CA PHE A 89 4.12 -0.88 -22.07
C PHE A 89 5.36 -0.29 -22.72
N LEU A 90 5.19 0.50 -23.80
CA LEU A 90 6.30 1.20 -24.45
C LEU A 90 6.93 2.25 -23.51
N THR A 91 6.10 2.92 -22.72
CA THR A 91 6.56 3.84 -21.69
C THR A 91 7.41 3.13 -20.64
N LEU A 92 6.95 1.97 -20.14
CA LEU A 92 7.67 1.21 -19.13
C LEU A 92 8.94 0.58 -19.67
N GLU A 93 8.96 0.14 -20.94
CA GLU A 93 10.21 -0.23 -21.63
C GLU A 93 11.22 0.93 -21.58
N GLY A 94 10.80 2.14 -21.96
CA GLY A 94 11.63 3.34 -21.92
C GLY A 94 12.11 3.70 -20.51
N LEU A 95 11.24 3.57 -19.52
CA LEU A 95 11.57 3.80 -18.11
C LEU A 95 12.67 2.84 -17.61
N PHE A 96 12.49 1.53 -17.78
CA PHE A 96 13.49 0.56 -17.34
C PHE A 96 14.79 0.67 -18.17
N GLN A 97 14.69 0.99 -19.46
CA GLN A 97 15.86 1.28 -20.30
C GLN A 97 16.71 2.43 -19.72
N ALA A 98 16.07 3.54 -19.33
CA ALA A 98 16.76 4.68 -18.74
C ALA A 98 17.43 4.32 -17.40
N ARG A 99 16.77 3.53 -16.56
CA ARG A 99 17.31 3.07 -15.27
C ARG A 99 18.56 2.21 -15.42
N LEU A 100 18.66 1.43 -16.50
CA LEU A 100 19.82 0.60 -16.82
C LEU A 100 21.01 1.39 -17.40
N ALA A 101 20.89 2.70 -17.64
CA ALA A 101 21.94 3.49 -18.28
C ALA A 101 23.30 3.42 -17.56
N GLY A 102 23.30 3.27 -16.22
CA GLY A 102 24.52 3.11 -15.42
C GLY A 102 25.34 1.86 -15.78
N GLN A 103 24.69 0.82 -16.29
CA GLN A 103 25.31 -0.45 -16.71
C GLN A 103 25.82 -0.42 -18.16
N VAL A 104 25.41 0.59 -18.94
CA VAL A 104 25.81 0.75 -20.34
C VAL A 104 27.19 1.43 -20.43
N PRO A 105 28.12 0.94 -21.28
CA PRO A 105 29.42 1.57 -21.51
C PRO A 105 29.28 3.06 -21.88
N LEU A 106 30.19 3.89 -21.36
CA LEU A 106 30.10 5.36 -21.44
C LEU A 106 29.90 5.88 -22.88
N LEU A 107 30.60 5.29 -23.87
CA LEU A 107 30.53 5.69 -25.27
C LEU A 107 29.15 5.43 -25.93
N ARG A 108 28.37 4.49 -25.41
CA ARG A 108 27.03 4.12 -25.93
C ARG A 108 25.89 4.68 -25.08
N ARG A 109 26.19 5.14 -23.87
CA ARG A 109 25.20 5.55 -22.87
C ARG A 109 24.29 6.68 -23.34
N VAL A 110 24.82 7.67 -24.07
CA VAL A 110 24.00 8.80 -24.56
C VAL A 110 22.99 8.33 -25.60
N ALA A 111 23.42 7.53 -26.58
CA ALA A 111 22.53 6.98 -27.59
C ALA A 111 21.45 6.08 -26.97
N TRP A 112 21.84 5.24 -26.00
CA TRP A 112 20.93 4.40 -25.23
C TRP A 112 19.84 5.19 -24.50
N VAL A 113 20.21 6.28 -23.83
CA VAL A 113 19.25 7.15 -23.13
C VAL A 113 18.36 7.91 -24.13
N ASN A 114 18.90 8.39 -25.25
CA ASN A 114 18.09 9.04 -26.29
C ASN A 114 17.05 8.09 -26.90
N GLU A 115 17.37 6.81 -27.06
CA GLU A 115 16.40 5.80 -27.51
C GLU A 115 15.28 5.60 -26.48
N ALA A 116 15.63 5.55 -25.19
CA ALA A 116 14.64 5.50 -24.12
C ALA A 116 13.70 6.72 -24.15
N ILE A 117 14.25 7.92 -24.31
CA ILE A 117 13.47 9.17 -24.45
C ILE A 117 12.55 9.09 -25.67
N ALA A 118 13.01 8.59 -26.81
CA ALA A 118 12.18 8.46 -28.01
C ALA A 118 11.03 7.45 -27.83
N LYS A 119 11.18 6.41 -26.99
CA LYS A 119 10.08 5.51 -26.62
C LYS A 119 9.04 6.25 -25.77
N LEU A 120 9.50 7.01 -24.78
CA LEU A 120 8.64 7.80 -23.89
C LEU A 120 7.86 8.88 -24.66
N ASP A 121 8.54 9.64 -25.53
CA ASP A 121 7.92 10.68 -26.35
C ASP A 121 6.81 10.08 -27.24
N ARG A 122 7.09 8.98 -27.96
CA ARG A 122 6.08 8.29 -28.79
C ARG A 122 4.88 7.78 -28.00
N ALA A 123 5.09 7.26 -26.81
CA ALA A 123 4.00 6.73 -26.00
C ALA A 123 3.07 7.85 -25.49
N VAL A 124 3.63 9.00 -25.10
CA VAL A 124 2.86 10.19 -24.72
C VAL A 124 2.05 10.75 -25.89
N ASP A 125 2.60 10.73 -27.10
CA ASP A 125 1.89 11.17 -28.31
C ASP A 125 0.69 10.28 -28.66
N GLN A 126 0.72 9.00 -28.28
CA GLN A 126 -0.37 8.04 -28.51
C GLN A 126 -1.49 8.17 -27.48
N GLU A 127 -1.15 8.17 -26.19
CA GLU A 127 -2.12 8.25 -25.09
C GLU A 127 -1.52 9.05 -23.93
N PRO A 128 -1.95 10.30 -23.70
CA PRO A 128 -1.55 11.07 -22.53
C PRO A 128 -2.22 10.49 -21.26
N GLY A 129 -1.56 10.62 -20.11
CA GLY A 129 -2.04 10.03 -18.84
C GLY A 129 -0.88 9.48 -18.04
N LEU A 130 -0.93 8.18 -17.69
CA LEU A 130 0.17 7.48 -17.02
C LEU A 130 1.49 7.53 -17.82
N THR A 131 1.43 7.65 -19.14
CA THR A 131 2.61 7.83 -20.00
C THR A 131 3.36 9.12 -19.67
N ARG A 132 2.63 10.24 -19.46
CA ARG A 132 3.20 11.53 -19.04
C ARG A 132 3.81 11.45 -17.65
N TYR A 133 3.13 10.76 -16.74
CA TYR A 133 3.67 10.52 -15.40
C TYR A 133 5.05 9.87 -15.45
N PHE A 134 5.17 8.70 -16.08
CA PHE A 134 6.44 7.98 -16.14
C PHE A 134 7.50 8.72 -16.98
N ARG A 135 7.12 9.37 -18.09
CA ARG A 135 8.05 10.21 -18.86
C ARG A 135 8.58 11.34 -18.00
N GLY A 136 7.71 12.07 -17.31
CA GLY A 136 8.08 13.16 -16.42
C GLY A 136 9.08 12.73 -15.34
N LEU A 137 8.84 11.58 -14.71
CA LEU A 137 9.78 10.99 -13.74
C LEU A 137 11.15 10.70 -14.35
N VAL A 138 11.20 10.08 -15.53
CA VAL A 138 12.47 9.76 -16.20
C VAL A 138 13.21 11.03 -16.60
N LEU A 139 12.51 11.99 -17.21
CA LEU A 139 13.11 13.22 -17.73
C LEU A 139 13.67 14.11 -16.60
N ALA A 140 13.04 14.10 -15.42
CA ALA A 140 13.49 14.86 -14.25
C ALA A 140 14.88 14.40 -13.75
N GLU A 141 15.17 13.10 -13.82
CA GLU A 141 16.42 12.50 -13.37
C GLU A 141 17.57 12.65 -14.39
N LEU A 142 17.29 13.17 -15.60
CA LEU A 142 18.31 13.29 -16.63
C LEU A 142 19.29 14.45 -16.35
N PRO A 143 20.59 14.26 -16.61
CA PRO A 143 21.57 15.34 -16.50
C PRO A 143 21.23 16.56 -17.38
N PRO A 144 21.60 17.79 -16.98
CA PRO A 144 21.24 19.03 -17.69
C PRO A 144 21.55 19.03 -19.20
N ARG A 145 22.61 18.34 -19.61
CA ARG A 145 23.03 18.22 -21.02
C ARG A 145 21.97 17.63 -21.97
N PHE A 146 20.98 16.91 -21.45
CA PHE A 146 19.88 16.38 -22.26
C PHE A 146 18.79 17.44 -22.53
N GLY A 147 18.74 18.53 -21.78
CA GLY A 147 17.82 19.64 -22.01
C GLY A 147 16.34 19.28 -21.80
N LYS A 148 16.03 18.30 -20.95
CA LYS A 148 14.67 17.76 -20.77
C LYS A 148 13.93 18.22 -19.51
N ALA A 149 14.57 19.01 -18.65
CA ALA A 149 13.99 19.41 -17.37
C ALA A 149 12.70 20.25 -17.52
N GLU A 150 12.59 21.15 -18.51
CA GLU A 150 11.33 21.88 -18.77
C GLU A 150 10.19 20.94 -19.21
N ALA A 151 10.49 19.94 -20.03
CA ALA A 151 9.50 18.93 -20.43
C ALA A 151 9.06 18.07 -19.25
N ALA A 152 9.99 17.74 -18.34
CA ALA A 152 9.67 17.05 -17.09
C ALA A 152 8.71 17.86 -16.23
N VAL A 153 8.98 19.16 -16.04
CA VAL A 153 8.08 20.07 -15.30
C VAL A 153 6.69 20.11 -15.95
N ALA A 154 6.62 20.29 -17.27
CA ALA A 154 5.34 20.36 -17.98
C ALA A 154 4.50 19.07 -17.83
N ASP A 155 5.13 17.90 -17.93
CA ASP A 155 4.44 16.62 -17.76
C ASP A 155 3.95 16.44 -16.31
N LEU A 156 4.79 16.74 -15.33
CA LEU A 156 4.50 16.51 -13.91
C LEU A 156 3.47 17.51 -13.34
N GLU A 157 3.53 18.78 -13.74
CA GLU A 157 2.49 19.77 -13.40
C GLU A 157 1.15 19.39 -14.03
N TRP A 158 1.14 18.86 -15.25
CA TRP A 158 -0.07 18.36 -15.89
C TRP A 158 -0.68 17.18 -15.13
N VAL A 159 0.14 16.26 -14.61
CA VAL A 159 -0.31 15.16 -13.73
C VAL A 159 -0.97 15.72 -12.46
N LEU A 160 -0.39 16.72 -11.82
CA LEU A 160 -0.98 17.34 -10.61
C LEU A 160 -2.30 18.06 -10.90
N GLN A 161 -2.42 18.72 -12.06
CA GLN A 161 -3.65 19.39 -12.50
C GLN A 161 -4.75 18.38 -12.86
N SER A 162 -4.37 17.18 -13.29
CA SER A 162 -5.28 16.11 -13.72
C SER A 162 -5.41 15.00 -12.66
N LYS A 163 -5.00 15.25 -11.42
CA LYS A 163 -4.79 14.25 -10.37
C LYS A 163 -6.00 13.33 -10.08
N ASP A 164 -7.22 13.79 -10.36
CA ASP A 164 -8.45 13.03 -10.12
C ASP A 164 -8.67 11.94 -11.20
N HIS A 165 -7.89 11.94 -12.27
CA HIS A 165 -7.88 10.91 -13.32
C HIS A 165 -6.75 9.88 -13.17
N PHE A 166 -5.96 9.98 -12.10
CA PHE A 166 -4.85 9.08 -11.82
C PHE A 166 -5.19 8.16 -10.65
N PRO A 167 -4.60 6.95 -10.60
CA PRO A 167 -4.61 6.16 -9.39
C PRO A 167 -4.08 6.99 -8.21
N VAL A 168 -4.70 6.82 -7.03
CA VAL A 168 -4.20 7.45 -5.81
C VAL A 168 -2.80 6.90 -5.48
N GLY A 169 -1.97 7.75 -4.87
CA GLY A 169 -0.66 7.32 -4.41
C GLY A 169 0.47 7.47 -5.43
N LEU A 170 0.42 8.52 -6.26
CA LEU A 170 1.51 8.85 -7.19
C LEU A 170 2.16 10.22 -6.90
N ARG A 171 1.53 11.07 -6.08
CA ARG A 171 1.89 12.49 -5.97
C ARG A 171 3.26 12.69 -5.35
N ARG A 172 3.65 11.82 -4.41
CA ARG A 172 4.95 11.89 -3.74
C ARG A 172 6.12 11.88 -4.75
N SER A 173 6.08 10.93 -5.67
CA SER A 173 7.08 10.81 -6.73
C SER A 173 7.05 11.97 -7.71
N VAL A 174 5.86 12.52 -8.01
CA VAL A 174 5.70 13.69 -8.87
C VAL A 174 6.38 14.91 -8.26
N TYR A 175 6.11 15.19 -6.99
CA TYR A 175 6.73 16.31 -6.29
C TYR A 175 8.24 16.14 -6.13
N ARG A 176 8.72 14.92 -5.83
CA ARG A 176 10.16 14.63 -5.76
C ARG A 176 10.83 14.87 -7.12
N ALA A 177 10.23 14.41 -8.21
CA ALA A 177 10.74 14.61 -9.56
C ALA A 177 10.69 16.10 -9.99
N LEU A 178 9.63 16.83 -9.62
CA LEU A 178 9.55 18.28 -9.82
C LEU A 178 10.68 19.00 -9.09
N ALA A 179 10.97 18.63 -7.84
CA ALA A 179 12.09 19.20 -7.10
C ALA A 179 13.43 18.99 -7.84
N GLN A 180 13.68 17.78 -8.33
CA GLN A 180 14.88 17.45 -9.12
C GLN A 180 14.94 18.25 -10.44
N ALA A 181 13.83 18.36 -11.16
CA ALA A 181 13.75 19.12 -12.41
C ALA A 181 13.97 20.63 -12.19
N TYR A 182 13.33 21.21 -11.18
CA TYR A 182 13.52 22.61 -10.80
C TYR A 182 14.96 22.89 -10.32
N THR A 183 15.57 21.98 -9.56
CA THR A 183 17.00 22.09 -9.21
C THR A 183 17.87 22.13 -10.46
N THR A 184 17.61 21.26 -11.44
CA THR A 184 18.31 21.23 -12.73
C THR A 184 18.16 22.54 -13.51
N LEU A 185 17.01 23.20 -13.41
CA LEU A 185 16.72 24.50 -14.02
C LEU A 185 17.24 25.72 -13.21
N GLY A 186 17.78 25.50 -12.02
CA GLY A 186 18.21 26.59 -11.12
C GLY A 186 17.06 27.32 -10.41
N ARG A 187 15.83 26.79 -10.47
CA ARG A 187 14.61 27.34 -9.84
C ARG A 187 14.54 26.94 -8.36
N LYS A 188 15.35 27.58 -7.53
CA LYS A 188 15.59 27.16 -6.13
C LYS A 188 14.33 27.18 -5.25
N THR A 189 13.47 28.19 -5.42
CA THR A 189 12.26 28.35 -4.59
C THR A 189 11.26 27.25 -4.90
N GLU A 190 10.99 27.00 -6.19
CA GLU A 190 10.10 25.94 -6.64
C GLU A 190 10.66 24.56 -6.30
N ALA A 191 11.98 24.36 -6.44
CA ALA A 191 12.63 23.11 -6.06
C ALA A 191 12.44 22.79 -4.57
N LYS A 192 12.64 23.78 -3.70
CA LYS A 192 12.41 23.61 -2.27
C LYS A 192 10.93 23.33 -1.97
N ALA A 193 10.01 24.11 -2.56
CA ALA A 193 8.58 23.93 -2.33
C ALA A 193 8.10 22.53 -2.77
N ALA A 194 8.56 22.05 -3.93
CA ALA A 194 8.26 20.70 -4.40
C ALA A 194 8.88 19.62 -3.50
N LEU A 195 10.10 19.82 -3.01
CA LEU A 195 10.74 18.88 -2.09
C LEU A 195 9.97 18.78 -0.77
N ASP A 196 9.61 19.94 -0.18
CA ASP A 196 8.83 19.99 1.06
C ASP A 196 7.48 19.25 0.89
N ARG A 197 6.77 19.50 -0.22
CA ARG A 197 5.50 18.81 -0.56
C ARG A 197 5.65 17.31 -0.81
N SER A 198 6.82 16.85 -1.25
CA SER A 198 7.09 15.43 -1.43
C SER A 198 7.29 14.70 -0.10
N GLY A 199 7.41 15.41 1.03
CA GLY A 199 7.74 14.83 2.34
C GLY A 199 9.15 14.19 2.42
N TYR A 200 10.00 14.35 1.40
CA TYR A 200 11.39 13.88 1.45
C TYR A 200 12.29 14.91 2.13
N PRO A 201 13.26 14.46 2.94
CA PRO A 201 14.22 15.36 3.58
C PRO A 201 15.27 15.92 2.60
N SER A 202 15.54 15.22 1.50
CA SER A 202 16.50 15.62 0.48
C SER A 202 16.29 14.85 -0.83
N LEU A 203 17.02 15.26 -1.88
CA LEU A 203 17.11 14.54 -3.16
C LEU A 203 18.21 13.45 -3.15
N ASP A 204 18.64 12.99 -1.97
CA ASP A 204 19.63 11.90 -1.86
C ASP A 204 19.08 10.63 -2.53
N PRO A 205 19.78 10.06 -3.53
CA PRO A 205 19.34 8.87 -4.25
C PRO A 205 19.44 7.56 -3.41
N THR A 206 20.04 7.61 -2.22
CA THR A 206 20.12 6.47 -1.30
C THR A 206 18.89 6.31 -0.40
N LEU A 207 18.00 7.32 -0.37
CA LEU A 207 16.74 7.23 0.36
C LEU A 207 15.79 6.22 -0.32
N PRO A 208 14.95 5.51 0.45
CA PRO A 208 13.95 4.62 -0.12
C PRO A 208 13.01 5.38 -1.06
N LEU A 209 12.59 4.75 -2.16
CA LEU A 209 11.72 5.35 -3.16
C LEU A 209 10.25 4.99 -2.89
N PHE A 210 9.51 5.98 -2.41
CA PHE A 210 8.07 5.93 -2.18
C PHE A 210 7.35 6.72 -3.26
N ILE A 211 6.45 6.05 -3.97
CA ILE A 211 5.52 6.67 -4.91
C ILE A 211 4.20 7.02 -4.23
N THR A 212 3.84 6.24 -3.20
CA THR A 212 2.56 6.34 -2.48
C THR A 212 2.35 7.70 -1.79
N ASP A 213 1.08 8.07 -1.68
CA ASP A 213 0.59 9.23 -0.92
C ASP A 213 0.46 8.89 0.57
N TYR A 214 0.73 7.63 0.94
CA TYR A 214 0.74 7.20 2.33
C TYR A 214 1.72 8.05 3.12
N TRP A 215 1.33 8.34 4.36
CA TRP A 215 2.21 8.99 5.31
C TRP A 215 1.97 8.43 6.70
N VAL A 216 3.00 8.51 7.53
CA VAL A 216 3.01 7.93 8.87
C VAL A 216 3.91 8.74 9.80
N THR A 217 3.37 9.19 10.92
CA THR A 217 4.13 9.88 11.97
C THR A 217 3.78 9.32 13.34
N ALA A 218 4.67 9.54 14.32
CA ALA A 218 4.42 9.22 15.73
C ALA A 218 3.17 9.92 16.26
N LYS A 219 2.88 11.09 15.70
CA LYS A 219 1.90 12.02 16.20
C LYS A 219 0.51 11.69 15.68
N ASP A 220 0.38 11.53 14.38
CA ASP A 220 -0.92 11.50 13.71
C ASP A 220 -1.35 10.05 13.34
N GLY A 221 -0.40 9.10 13.37
CA GLY A 221 -0.64 7.72 12.94
C GLY A 221 -0.38 7.55 11.43
N PHE A 222 -0.99 6.54 10.83
CA PHE A 222 -0.90 6.25 9.41
C PHE A 222 -2.12 6.76 8.66
N HIS A 223 -1.91 7.28 7.45
CA HIS A 223 -2.95 7.78 6.58
C HIS A 223 -2.70 7.34 5.13
N PHE A 224 -3.77 6.94 4.44
CA PHE A 224 -3.71 6.47 3.05
C PHE A 224 -3.60 7.60 2.01
N THR A 225 -4.06 8.80 2.33
CA THR A 225 -4.09 9.94 1.41
C THR A 225 -4.14 11.24 2.21
N THR A 226 -3.91 12.37 1.55
CA THR A 226 -4.15 13.70 2.11
C THR A 226 -5.63 13.86 2.51
N PRO A 227 -5.93 14.47 3.68
CA PRO A 227 -7.29 14.67 4.16
C PRO A 227 -8.18 15.43 3.17
N ARG A 228 -9.38 14.90 2.89
CA ARG A 228 -10.42 15.55 2.07
C ARG A 228 -11.82 15.09 2.45
N LEU A 229 -12.80 15.99 2.40
CA LEU A 229 -14.21 15.66 2.53
C LEU A 229 -14.84 15.63 1.14
N VAL A 230 -15.30 14.46 0.70
CA VAL A 230 -15.79 14.23 -0.67
C VAL A 230 -17.26 13.84 -0.65
N GLU A 231 -18.07 14.46 -1.51
CA GLU A 231 -19.46 14.05 -1.73
C GLU A 231 -19.50 12.95 -2.80
N LEU A 232 -19.67 11.68 -2.39
CA LEU A 232 -19.67 10.54 -3.31
C LEU A 232 -21.05 10.22 -3.90
N ALA A 233 -22.10 10.72 -3.26
CA ALA A 233 -23.46 10.73 -3.77
C ALA A 233 -24.21 11.93 -3.14
N PRO A 234 -25.35 12.39 -3.70
CA PRO A 234 -26.07 13.53 -3.16
C PRO A 234 -26.29 13.39 -1.65
N LYS A 235 -25.77 14.36 -0.88
CA LYS A 235 -25.83 14.42 0.60
C LYS A 235 -25.05 13.34 1.35
N VAL A 236 -24.24 12.54 0.67
CA VAL A 236 -23.37 11.52 1.25
C VAL A 236 -21.92 11.99 1.16
N TYR A 237 -21.38 12.43 2.30
CA TYR A 237 -20.01 12.90 2.43
C TYR A 237 -19.13 11.86 3.10
N VAL A 238 -17.92 11.64 2.59
CA VAL A 238 -16.91 10.76 3.19
C VAL A 238 -15.66 11.58 3.47
N ALA A 239 -15.22 11.58 4.72
CA ALA A 239 -13.98 12.19 5.18
C ALA A 239 -12.84 11.19 4.98
N GLN A 240 -12.11 11.34 3.89
CA GLN A 240 -11.03 10.45 3.48
C GLN A 240 -9.68 10.96 3.94
N GLY A 241 -8.82 10.07 4.41
CA GLY A 241 -7.43 10.38 4.77
C GLY A 241 -7.25 11.25 6.02
N TYR A 242 -8.34 11.49 6.78
CA TYR A 242 -8.26 12.14 8.09
C TYR A 242 -7.73 11.21 9.18
N ASP A 243 -7.81 9.89 8.96
CA ASP A 243 -7.37 8.85 9.89
C ASP A 243 -6.99 7.59 9.07
N PHE A 244 -6.68 6.48 9.76
CA PHE A 244 -6.57 5.15 9.17
C PHE A 244 -7.90 4.71 8.54
N GLY A 245 -9.01 4.82 9.29
CA GLY A 245 -10.39 4.63 8.81
C GLY A 245 -11.04 5.90 8.26
N ASP A 246 -11.94 5.74 7.30
CA ASP A 246 -12.82 6.78 6.76
C ASP A 246 -14.06 6.96 7.66
N LEU A 247 -14.55 8.19 7.74
CA LEU A 247 -15.83 8.51 8.39
C LEU A 247 -16.81 9.00 7.34
N ALA A 248 -18.06 8.57 7.39
CA ALA A 248 -19.09 9.07 6.48
C ALA A 248 -20.20 9.83 7.21
N PHE A 249 -20.81 10.77 6.50
CA PHE A 249 -21.86 11.66 6.99
C PHE A 249 -22.97 11.78 5.95
N VAL A 250 -24.18 11.39 6.33
CA VAL A 250 -25.37 11.50 5.49
C VAL A 250 -26.27 12.61 6.01
N LEU A 251 -26.45 13.66 5.21
CA LEU A 251 -27.25 14.83 5.58
C LEU A 251 -28.73 14.59 5.29
N THR A 252 -29.55 14.54 6.34
CA THR A 252 -31.01 14.39 6.24
C THR A 252 -31.73 15.71 6.55
N SER A 253 -33.07 15.75 6.49
CA SER A 253 -33.81 16.94 6.96
C SER A 253 -33.69 17.13 8.47
N ASP A 254 -33.62 16.04 9.25
CA ASP A 254 -33.80 16.06 10.72
C ASP A 254 -32.48 15.96 11.49
N GLY A 255 -31.36 15.78 10.79
CA GLY A 255 -30.04 15.66 11.40
C GLY A 255 -29.03 15.02 10.45
N ILE A 256 -27.84 14.76 10.98
CA ILE A 256 -26.78 14.03 10.26
C ILE A 256 -26.71 12.62 10.85
N VAL A 257 -26.64 11.62 9.96
CA VAL A 257 -26.28 10.25 10.33
C VAL A 257 -24.80 10.07 10.04
N ALA A 258 -24.00 9.92 11.09
CA ALA A 258 -22.60 9.55 10.99
C ALA A 258 -22.46 8.03 10.87
N ILE A 259 -21.47 7.58 10.11
CA ILE A 259 -21.10 6.18 9.96
C ILE A 259 -19.61 6.08 10.31
N ASP A 260 -19.33 5.29 11.33
CA ASP A 260 -18.01 5.14 11.98
C ASP A 260 -17.42 6.43 12.57
N ALA A 261 -16.33 6.27 13.32
CA ALA A 261 -15.74 7.32 14.14
C ALA A 261 -14.20 7.39 14.10
N GLY A 262 -13.53 6.67 13.19
CA GLY A 262 -12.06 6.72 13.09
C GLY A 262 -11.32 6.04 14.24
N THR A 263 -10.00 6.19 14.25
CA THR A 263 -9.07 5.52 15.19
C THR A 263 -8.84 6.32 16.46
N ILE A 264 -8.74 7.65 16.33
CA ILE A 264 -8.42 8.54 17.45
C ILE A 264 -9.28 9.79 17.44
N GLU A 265 -9.44 10.38 18.62
CA GLU A 265 -10.36 11.50 18.82
C GLU A 265 -9.92 12.75 18.06
N THR A 266 -8.61 13.04 18.04
CA THR A 266 -8.06 14.22 17.34
C THR A 266 -8.36 14.19 15.84
N ASN A 267 -8.19 13.04 15.20
CA ASN A 267 -8.40 12.86 13.76
C ASN A 267 -9.89 12.93 13.41
N ALA A 268 -10.75 12.24 14.17
CA ALA A 268 -12.19 12.31 14.01
C ALA A 268 -12.74 13.75 14.18
N ARG A 269 -12.19 14.52 15.13
CA ARG A 269 -12.54 15.93 15.34
C ARG A 269 -12.16 16.80 14.14
N ALA A 270 -11.02 16.53 13.48
CA ALA A 270 -10.61 17.24 12.27
C ALA A 270 -11.54 16.94 11.06
N ALA A 271 -11.98 15.68 10.93
CA ALA A 271 -12.99 15.28 9.94
C ALA A 271 -14.32 16.00 10.20
N LEU A 272 -14.81 15.97 11.44
CA LEU A 272 -16.05 16.65 11.84
C LEU A 272 -15.97 18.17 11.62
N ALA A 273 -14.83 18.81 11.92
CA ALA A 273 -14.64 20.24 11.66
C ALA A 273 -14.78 20.60 10.17
N SER A 274 -14.39 19.68 9.28
CA SER A 274 -14.54 19.88 7.84
C SER A 274 -15.99 19.72 7.40
N LEU A 275 -16.72 18.73 7.96
CA LEU A 275 -18.17 18.59 7.77
C LEU A 275 -18.94 19.82 8.25
N ARG A 276 -18.53 20.39 9.38
CA ARG A 276 -19.19 21.55 10.02
C ARG A 276 -19.15 22.82 9.17
N ARG A 277 -18.26 22.89 8.16
CA ARG A 277 -18.27 23.95 7.14
C ARG A 277 -19.41 23.80 6.12
N ILE A 278 -19.94 22.59 5.97
CA ILE A 278 -21.05 22.26 5.06
C ILE A 278 -22.38 22.25 5.82
N SER A 279 -22.42 21.69 7.03
CA SER A 279 -23.65 21.59 7.81
C SER A 279 -23.43 21.71 9.32
N THR A 280 -24.29 22.49 9.97
CA THR A 280 -24.33 22.68 11.43
C THR A 280 -25.42 21.86 12.11
N LYS A 281 -26.15 21.00 11.37
CA LYS A 281 -27.19 20.13 11.96
C LYS A 281 -26.59 19.15 12.98
N PRO A 282 -27.32 18.78 14.05
CA PRO A 282 -26.79 17.85 15.04
C PRO A 282 -26.52 16.47 14.42
N ILE A 283 -25.51 15.78 14.93
CA ILE A 283 -25.33 14.35 14.67
C ILE A 283 -26.43 13.61 15.45
N SER A 284 -27.50 13.22 14.76
CA SER A 284 -28.63 12.56 15.43
C SER A 284 -28.38 11.08 15.65
N HIS A 285 -27.63 10.45 14.75
CA HIS A 285 -27.30 9.02 14.82
C HIS A 285 -25.83 8.81 14.48
N LEU A 286 -25.21 7.84 15.16
CA LEU A 286 -23.91 7.28 14.82
C LEU A 286 -24.10 5.77 14.63
N ILE A 287 -23.94 5.28 13.40
CA ILE A 287 -24.02 3.86 13.08
C ILE A 287 -22.59 3.34 12.98
N LEU A 288 -22.24 2.36 13.81
CA LEU A 288 -20.95 1.69 13.77
C LEU A 288 -21.07 0.47 12.86
N THR A 289 -20.19 0.38 11.86
CA THR A 289 -20.15 -0.75 10.93
C THR A 289 -19.67 -2.02 11.64
N HIS A 290 -18.71 -1.91 12.56
CA HIS A 290 -18.20 -3.00 13.39
C HIS A 290 -17.35 -2.46 14.57
N ALA A 291 -16.86 -3.35 15.45
CA ALA A 291 -16.20 -2.99 16.70
C ALA A 291 -14.67 -2.76 16.64
N HIS A 292 -14.06 -2.64 15.45
CA HIS A 292 -12.63 -2.38 15.37
C HIS A 292 -12.26 -0.95 15.76
N TRP A 293 -11.04 -0.83 16.26
CA TRP A 293 -10.50 0.36 16.91
C TRP A 293 -10.46 1.59 15.99
N ASP A 294 -10.27 1.38 14.70
CA ASP A 294 -10.30 2.37 13.61
C ASP A 294 -11.69 2.81 13.16
N HIS A 295 -12.74 2.20 13.71
CA HIS A 295 -14.13 2.57 13.46
C HIS A 295 -14.82 3.15 14.69
N ILE A 296 -14.26 2.95 15.89
CA ILE A 296 -14.88 3.34 17.15
C ILE A 296 -14.03 4.28 18.01
N GLY A 297 -12.75 4.42 17.70
CA GLY A 297 -11.79 5.07 18.59
C GLY A 297 -12.01 6.58 18.74
N GLY A 298 -12.48 7.27 17.71
CA GLY A 298 -12.84 8.68 17.77
C GLY A 298 -14.30 8.97 18.19
N LEU A 299 -15.02 7.98 18.75
CA LEU A 299 -16.44 8.11 19.08
C LEU A 299 -16.77 9.34 19.93
N ALA A 300 -15.92 9.69 20.90
CA ALA A 300 -16.12 10.86 21.76
C ALA A 300 -16.10 12.21 20.99
N ALA A 301 -15.45 12.28 19.83
CA ALA A 301 -15.48 13.46 18.98
C ALA A 301 -16.78 13.58 18.17
N VAL A 302 -17.35 12.44 17.75
CA VAL A 302 -18.49 12.37 16.83
C VAL A 302 -19.83 12.34 17.58
N LYS A 303 -19.87 11.70 18.77
CA LYS A 303 -21.08 11.59 19.59
C LYS A 303 -21.44 12.93 20.24
N GLU A 304 -22.56 13.51 19.82
CA GLU A 304 -23.13 14.72 20.39
C GLU A 304 -24.21 14.40 21.44
N THR A 305 -24.68 15.41 22.17
CA THR A 305 -25.80 15.26 23.10
C THR A 305 -27.05 14.80 22.35
N GLY A 306 -27.59 13.66 22.75
CA GLY A 306 -28.78 13.06 22.14
C GLY A 306 -28.49 12.22 20.89
N THR A 307 -27.23 12.05 20.48
CA THR A 307 -26.88 11.10 19.42
C THR A 307 -27.22 9.67 19.84
N GLN A 308 -27.98 8.96 19.02
CA GLN A 308 -28.24 7.53 19.18
C GLN A 308 -27.11 6.72 18.52
N VAL A 309 -26.37 5.94 19.31
CA VAL A 309 -25.36 5.00 18.80
C VAL A 309 -26.01 3.67 18.45
N ILE A 310 -25.81 3.21 17.22
CA ILE A 310 -26.40 1.98 16.68
C ILE A 310 -25.28 1.05 16.24
N ALA A 311 -25.36 -0.22 16.61
CA ALA A 311 -24.43 -1.26 16.15
C ALA A 311 -25.14 -2.61 16.00
N GLN A 312 -24.45 -3.61 15.46
CA GLN A 312 -24.95 -4.98 15.38
C GLN A 312 -25.00 -5.64 16.76
N ALA A 313 -25.86 -6.66 16.94
CA ALA A 313 -26.09 -7.30 18.24
C ALA A 313 -24.89 -8.02 18.88
N LYS A 314 -23.88 -8.41 18.10
CA LYS A 314 -22.62 -9.06 18.49
C LYS A 314 -21.49 -8.06 18.75
N PHE A 315 -21.76 -6.75 18.64
CA PHE A 315 -20.74 -5.71 18.85
C PHE A 315 -19.99 -5.85 20.17
N ALA A 316 -20.69 -6.20 21.26
CA ALA A 316 -20.05 -6.41 22.56
C ALA A 316 -19.10 -7.62 22.59
N ASP A 317 -19.40 -8.67 21.82
CA ASP A 317 -18.56 -9.86 21.71
C ASP A 317 -17.26 -9.53 20.94
N GLU A 318 -17.38 -8.79 19.84
CA GLU A 318 -16.25 -8.36 19.03
C GLU A 318 -15.39 -7.32 19.77
N LEU A 319 -16.02 -6.34 20.42
CA LEU A 319 -15.32 -5.35 21.25
C LEU A 319 -14.48 -6.01 22.37
N LYS A 320 -14.96 -7.14 22.91
CA LYS A 320 -14.22 -7.93 23.88
C LYS A 320 -12.95 -8.53 23.25
N ILE A 321 -13.06 -9.15 22.07
CA ILE A 321 -11.92 -9.71 21.32
C ILE A 321 -10.88 -8.62 21.04
N VAL A 322 -11.34 -7.45 20.59
CA VAL A 322 -10.48 -6.29 20.35
C VAL A 322 -9.75 -5.90 21.64
N ASN A 323 -10.46 -5.67 22.75
CA ASN A 323 -9.85 -5.25 24.02
C ASN A 323 -8.92 -6.31 24.64
N GLU A 324 -9.15 -7.60 24.42
CA GLU A 324 -8.34 -8.69 24.96
C GLU A 324 -7.08 -8.98 24.10
N THR A 325 -7.05 -8.49 22.86
CA THR A 325 -5.92 -8.71 21.95
C THR A 325 -4.93 -7.55 21.97
N GLY A 326 -3.63 -7.82 22.11
CA GLY A 326 -2.57 -6.80 22.21
C GLY A 326 -2.00 -6.34 20.87
N VAL A 327 -2.67 -5.42 20.15
CA VAL A 327 -2.05 -4.69 19.04
C VAL A 327 -1.25 -3.51 19.62
N SER A 328 0.07 -3.52 19.47
CA SER A 328 0.99 -2.58 20.16
C SER A 328 1.77 -1.66 19.22
N PHE A 329 1.32 -1.49 17.98
CA PHE A 329 2.01 -0.69 16.97
C PHE A 329 1.57 0.78 17.07
N ARG A 330 2.47 1.65 17.54
CA ARG A 330 2.22 3.08 17.75
C ARG A 330 1.74 3.78 16.47
N TYR A 331 2.29 3.44 15.31
CA TYR A 331 1.91 4.08 14.06
C TYR A 331 0.49 3.79 13.56
N PHE A 332 -0.24 2.83 14.14
CA PHE A 332 -1.69 2.73 13.90
C PHE A 332 -2.50 3.73 14.72
N PHE A 333 -1.98 4.19 15.88
CA PHE A 333 -2.75 4.96 16.86
C PHE A 333 -2.21 6.39 17.10
N GLY A 334 -1.11 6.77 16.47
CA GLY A 334 -0.50 8.08 16.67
C GLY A 334 -0.11 8.35 18.14
N ALA A 335 -0.12 9.62 18.53
CA ALA A 335 0.33 10.05 19.86
C ALA A 335 -0.65 9.71 20.99
N GLU A 336 -1.94 9.56 20.68
CA GLU A 336 -2.96 9.14 21.66
C GLU A 336 -2.73 7.69 22.10
N GLY A 337 -2.13 6.88 21.21
CA GLY A 337 -1.87 5.48 21.47
C GLY A 337 -3.16 4.67 21.55
N ARG A 338 -2.99 3.39 21.87
CA ARG A 338 -4.14 2.49 22.01
C ARG A 338 -4.70 2.54 23.43
N GLY A 339 -5.98 2.86 23.55
CA GLY A 339 -6.74 2.77 24.79
C GLY A 339 -7.57 1.48 24.88
N ARG A 340 -8.20 1.29 26.04
CA ARG A 340 -9.32 0.35 26.17
C ARG A 340 -10.60 1.03 25.67
N TYR A 341 -11.37 0.34 24.83
CA TYR A 341 -12.60 0.87 24.25
C TYR A 341 -13.80 0.45 25.10
N GLU A 342 -14.58 1.42 25.57
CA GLU A 342 -15.77 1.21 26.43
C GLU A 342 -17.07 1.66 25.73
N VAL A 343 -17.22 1.26 24.46
CA VAL A 343 -18.37 1.63 23.65
C VAL A 343 -19.58 0.76 23.98
N VAL A 344 -20.68 1.40 24.38
CA VAL A 344 -21.98 0.75 24.60
C VAL A 344 -22.99 1.36 23.62
N PRO A 345 -23.40 0.62 22.57
CA PRO A 345 -24.44 1.08 21.65
C PRO A 345 -25.79 1.26 22.37
N ASP A 346 -26.51 2.33 22.01
CA ASP A 346 -27.85 2.62 22.53
C ASP A 346 -28.93 1.71 21.89
N ARG A 347 -28.67 1.22 20.67
CA ARG A 347 -29.54 0.29 19.93
C ARG A 347 -28.72 -0.79 19.24
N LEU A 348 -29.22 -2.03 19.32
CA LEU A 348 -28.61 -3.21 18.71
C LEU A 348 -29.48 -3.78 17.58
N VAL A 349 -28.89 -3.94 16.40
CA VAL A 349 -29.53 -4.53 15.21
C VAL A 349 -29.32 -6.04 15.21
N ARG A 350 -30.41 -6.82 15.26
CA ARG A 350 -30.37 -8.31 15.26
C ARG A 350 -30.75 -8.94 13.93
N GLN A 351 -31.59 -8.25 13.18
CA GLN A 351 -32.12 -8.69 11.90
C GLN A 351 -32.24 -7.46 11.00
N ARG A 352 -32.45 -7.68 9.71
CA ARG A 352 -32.71 -6.60 8.76
C ARG A 352 -33.80 -5.67 9.28
N GLU A 353 -33.50 -4.38 9.34
CA GLU A 353 -34.48 -3.35 9.69
C GLU A 353 -34.23 -2.05 8.93
N THR A 354 -35.22 -1.17 8.91
CA THR A 354 -35.11 0.16 8.31
C THR A 354 -35.14 1.22 9.40
N LEU A 355 -34.14 2.10 9.40
CA LEU A 355 -34.12 3.34 10.16
C LEU A 355 -34.46 4.48 9.19
N THR A 356 -35.52 5.24 9.48
CA THR A 356 -35.87 6.43 8.69
C THR A 356 -35.49 7.70 9.46
N VAL A 357 -34.66 8.55 8.87
CA VAL A 357 -34.23 9.83 9.46
C VAL A 357 -34.43 10.94 8.42
N GLY A 358 -35.25 11.95 8.75
CA GLY A 358 -35.52 13.06 7.83
C GLY A 358 -36.02 12.63 6.45
N GLY A 359 -36.88 11.61 6.42
CA GLY A 359 -37.45 11.02 5.19
C GLY A 359 -36.49 10.16 4.37
N MET A 360 -35.26 9.90 4.84
CA MET A 360 -34.31 8.99 4.20
C MET A 360 -34.30 7.65 4.91
N ASP A 361 -34.37 6.56 4.13
CA ASP A 361 -34.29 5.20 4.64
C ASP A 361 -32.84 4.68 4.64
N PHE A 362 -32.41 4.21 5.81
CA PHE A 362 -31.20 3.47 6.05
C PHE A 362 -31.59 2.02 6.36
N VAL A 363 -31.39 1.12 5.41
CA VAL A 363 -31.69 -0.31 5.61
C VAL A 363 -30.44 -0.98 6.15
N LEU A 364 -30.53 -1.50 7.37
CA LEU A 364 -29.42 -2.07 8.12
C LEU A 364 -29.43 -3.59 7.95
N TYR A 365 -28.33 -4.15 7.46
CA TYR A 365 -28.16 -5.59 7.24
C TYR A 365 -27.06 -6.12 8.15
N PRO A 366 -27.40 -6.76 9.29
CA PRO A 366 -26.40 -7.43 10.09
C PRO A 366 -25.89 -8.64 9.29
N VAL A 367 -24.59 -8.67 9.05
CA VAL A 367 -23.88 -9.77 8.40
C VAL A 367 -22.83 -10.34 9.35
N GLN A 368 -22.21 -11.46 8.97
CA GLN A 368 -21.19 -12.12 9.76
C GLN A 368 -20.08 -12.58 8.82
N GLY A 369 -18.85 -12.58 9.30
CA GLY A 369 -17.69 -13.03 8.52
C GLY A 369 -17.22 -11.96 7.54
N GLY A 370 -16.39 -12.36 6.57
CA GLY A 370 -15.46 -11.42 5.95
C GLY A 370 -14.42 -11.02 6.98
N GLU A 371 -14.55 -9.82 7.52
CA GLU A 371 -13.68 -9.32 8.59
C GLU A 371 -14.19 -9.70 9.99
N THR A 372 -15.32 -9.16 10.45
CA THR A 372 -15.77 -9.36 11.85
C THR A 372 -17.03 -10.20 12.01
N GLY A 373 -17.31 -10.63 13.25
CA GLY A 373 -18.57 -11.29 13.59
C GLY A 373 -19.76 -10.33 13.74
N ASP A 374 -19.50 -9.04 13.86
CA ASP A 374 -20.48 -7.99 14.16
C ASP A 374 -20.73 -7.00 13.00
N ALA A 375 -20.23 -7.28 11.79
CA ALA A 375 -20.37 -6.39 10.66
C ALA A 375 -21.83 -6.00 10.34
N LEU A 376 -22.03 -4.72 9.99
CA LEU A 376 -23.31 -4.10 9.68
C LEU A 376 -23.24 -3.31 8.37
N LEU A 377 -23.92 -3.80 7.32
CA LEU A 377 -24.05 -3.04 6.08
C LEU A 377 -25.18 -2.01 6.21
N ILE A 378 -24.99 -0.84 5.60
CA ILE A 378 -25.94 0.27 5.66
C ILE A 378 -26.30 0.67 4.23
N HIS A 379 -27.52 0.34 3.80
CA HIS A 379 -28.00 0.62 2.44
C HIS A 379 -28.88 1.87 2.42
N LEU A 380 -28.63 2.76 1.46
CA LEU A 380 -29.49 3.87 1.08
C LEU A 380 -30.14 3.53 -0.27
N PRO A 381 -31.34 2.91 -0.30
CA PRO A 381 -31.91 2.38 -1.53
C PRO A 381 -32.18 3.45 -2.58
N ALA A 382 -32.60 4.66 -2.15
CA ALA A 382 -32.94 5.75 -3.04
C ALA A 382 -31.73 6.29 -3.84
N SER A 383 -30.52 6.23 -3.27
CA SER A 383 -29.29 6.68 -3.93
C SER A 383 -28.44 5.54 -4.50
N GLY A 384 -28.81 4.29 -4.18
CA GLY A 384 -28.07 3.08 -4.52
C GLY A 384 -26.71 2.99 -3.85
N VAL A 385 -26.55 3.61 -2.67
CA VAL A 385 -25.28 3.63 -1.93
C VAL A 385 -25.32 2.57 -0.83
N LEU A 386 -24.30 1.72 -0.77
CA LEU A 386 -24.14 0.71 0.27
C LEU A 386 -22.81 0.94 1.00
N PHE A 387 -22.88 1.23 2.29
CA PHE A 387 -21.71 1.19 3.16
C PHE A 387 -21.47 -0.24 3.61
N VAL A 388 -20.25 -0.72 3.42
CA VAL A 388 -19.88 -2.12 3.65
C VAL A 388 -18.83 -2.29 4.76
N GLY A 389 -18.39 -1.18 5.36
CA GLY A 389 -17.28 -1.20 6.33
C GLY A 389 -16.08 -1.94 5.74
N ASP A 390 -15.59 -2.92 6.48
CA ASP A 390 -14.37 -3.67 6.17
C ASP A 390 -14.62 -5.13 5.79
N VAL A 391 -15.87 -5.48 5.46
CA VAL A 391 -16.22 -6.86 5.04
C VAL A 391 -15.36 -7.33 3.86
N PHE A 392 -14.94 -6.40 2.98
CA PHE A 392 -14.07 -6.66 1.83
C PHE A 392 -12.64 -6.14 2.04
N MET A 393 -12.03 -6.53 3.16
CA MET A 393 -10.61 -6.27 3.45
C MET A 393 -9.67 -7.21 2.68
N PRO A 394 -8.37 -6.86 2.50
CA PRO A 394 -7.33 -7.77 2.02
C PRO A 394 -7.10 -9.00 2.93
N TYR A 395 -7.84 -9.11 4.02
CA TYR A 395 -7.71 -10.12 5.05
C TYR A 395 -9.09 -10.70 5.38
N LEU A 396 -9.14 -12.01 5.63
CA LEU A 396 -10.25 -12.59 6.37
C LEU A 396 -9.99 -12.36 7.86
N GLY A 397 -10.76 -11.46 8.46
CA GLY A 397 -10.52 -10.90 9.79
C GLY A 397 -9.31 -9.97 9.87
N ALA A 398 -9.20 -9.17 10.93
CA ALA A 398 -7.99 -8.40 11.13
C ALA A 398 -6.78 -9.34 11.31
N PRO A 399 -5.58 -9.01 10.80
CA PRO A 399 -4.39 -9.86 10.88
C PRO A 399 -4.00 -10.28 12.29
N PHE A 400 -4.46 -9.53 13.29
CA PHE A 400 -4.11 -9.70 14.70
C PHE A 400 -5.19 -10.42 15.51
N LEU A 401 -6.39 -10.59 14.96
CA LEU A 401 -7.58 -11.05 15.70
C LEU A 401 -8.04 -12.44 15.20
N PRO A 402 -8.66 -13.26 16.07
CA PRO A 402 -9.09 -14.64 15.78
C PRO A 402 -10.48 -14.71 15.12
N GLU A 403 -10.80 -13.75 14.27
CA GLU A 403 -12.12 -13.54 13.66
C GLU A 403 -12.11 -13.84 12.14
N GLY A 404 -13.17 -13.43 11.45
CA GLY A 404 -13.35 -13.59 10.00
C GLY A 404 -13.84 -14.96 9.58
N SER A 405 -14.50 -15.05 8.42
CA SER A 405 -14.93 -16.32 7.82
C SER A 405 -15.10 -16.16 6.31
N ALA A 406 -14.58 -17.13 5.56
CA ALA A 406 -14.76 -17.22 4.11
C ALA A 406 -16.23 -17.44 3.74
N GLU A 407 -16.94 -18.27 4.49
CA GLU A 407 -18.37 -18.53 4.27
C GLU A 407 -19.19 -17.24 4.45
N GLY A 408 -18.94 -16.52 5.54
CA GLY A 408 -19.62 -15.24 5.79
C GLY A 408 -19.29 -14.16 4.75
N LEU A 409 -18.05 -14.14 4.23
CA LEU A 409 -17.68 -13.30 3.09
C LEU A 409 -18.53 -13.64 1.86
N PHE A 410 -18.65 -14.93 1.54
CA PHE A 410 -19.42 -15.39 0.38
C PHE A 410 -20.92 -15.14 0.50
N GLU A 411 -21.49 -15.30 1.70
CA GLU A 411 -22.88 -14.93 1.99
C GLU A 411 -23.09 -13.43 1.81
N THR A 412 -22.14 -12.62 2.27
CA THR A 412 -22.20 -11.16 2.11
C THR A 412 -22.06 -10.73 0.66
N LEU A 413 -21.16 -11.32 -0.12
CA LEU A 413 -21.04 -11.07 -1.57
C LEU A 413 -22.36 -11.38 -2.29
N ALA A 414 -23.01 -12.50 -1.95
CA ALA A 414 -24.32 -12.84 -2.51
C ALA A 414 -25.41 -11.81 -2.13
N LEU A 415 -25.41 -11.32 -0.89
CA LEU A 415 -26.30 -10.24 -0.46
C LEU A 415 -26.05 -8.95 -1.24
N VAL A 416 -24.80 -8.48 -1.33
CA VAL A 416 -24.43 -7.26 -2.07
C VAL A 416 -24.89 -7.37 -3.53
N ARG A 417 -24.67 -8.51 -4.18
CA ARG A 417 -25.16 -8.78 -5.54
C ARG A 417 -26.68 -8.70 -5.64
N SER A 418 -27.41 -9.21 -4.65
CA SER A 418 -28.89 -9.14 -4.62
C SER A 418 -29.42 -7.71 -4.43
N LEU A 419 -28.68 -6.86 -3.72
CA LEU A 419 -29.03 -5.46 -3.52
C LEU A 419 -28.73 -4.60 -4.75
N ASN A 420 -27.78 -5.04 -5.59
CA ASN A 420 -27.34 -4.36 -6.81
C ASN A 420 -27.08 -2.85 -6.59
N PRO A 421 -26.24 -2.48 -5.61
CA PRO A 421 -25.98 -1.07 -5.33
C PRO A 421 -25.20 -0.44 -6.49
N ARG A 422 -25.39 0.86 -6.68
CA ARG A 422 -24.65 1.68 -7.64
C ARG A 422 -23.25 2.02 -7.15
N LEU A 423 -23.08 2.15 -5.83
CA LEU A 423 -21.81 2.56 -5.21
C LEU A 423 -21.60 1.80 -3.90
N LEU A 424 -20.39 1.27 -3.72
CA LEU A 424 -19.90 0.76 -2.45
C LEU A 424 -19.01 1.81 -1.78
N ILE A 425 -19.20 2.00 -0.48
CA ILE A 425 -18.32 2.81 0.36
C ILE A 425 -17.78 1.90 1.47
N HIS A 426 -16.46 1.77 1.55
CA HIS A 426 -15.77 0.94 2.53
C HIS A 426 -15.24 1.77 3.70
N GLY A 427 -14.65 1.09 4.68
CA GLY A 427 -13.99 1.73 5.82
C GLY A 427 -12.67 2.43 5.49
N HIS A 428 -12.09 2.23 4.30
CA HIS A 428 -10.83 2.86 3.91
C HIS A 428 -10.81 3.34 2.45
N PRO A 429 -10.03 4.38 2.10
CA PRO A 429 -9.99 4.91 0.73
C PRO A 429 -9.54 3.88 -0.33
N PRO A 430 -8.45 3.11 -0.13
CA PRO A 430 -8.04 2.12 -1.14
C PRO A 430 -9.06 1.01 -1.35
N LEU A 431 -9.89 0.69 -0.35
CA LEU A 431 -10.92 -0.32 -0.52
C LEU A 431 -12.07 0.20 -1.38
N THR A 432 -12.52 1.43 -1.12
CA THR A 432 -13.54 2.10 -1.94
C THR A 432 -13.11 2.23 -3.40
N GLU A 433 -11.82 2.41 -3.65
CA GLU A 433 -11.26 2.54 -5.01
C GLU A 433 -11.06 1.19 -5.73
N ASN A 434 -10.66 0.14 -5.01
CA ASN A 434 -10.28 -1.13 -5.64
C ASN A 434 -11.38 -2.20 -5.58
N PHE A 435 -12.22 -2.22 -4.54
CA PHE A 435 -13.26 -3.23 -4.32
C PHE A 435 -14.61 -2.74 -4.84
N THR A 436 -14.64 -2.37 -6.12
CA THR A 436 -15.85 -1.87 -6.79
C THR A 436 -16.84 -3.00 -7.10
N ILE A 437 -18.08 -2.66 -7.45
CA ILE A 437 -19.08 -3.67 -7.86
C ILE A 437 -18.60 -4.53 -9.02
N ASP A 438 -17.93 -3.92 -9.99
CA ASP A 438 -17.36 -4.64 -11.14
C ASP A 438 -16.28 -5.62 -10.67
N ALA A 439 -15.39 -5.20 -9.76
CA ALA A 439 -14.35 -6.06 -9.20
C ALA A 439 -14.91 -7.20 -8.34
N LEU A 440 -15.97 -6.97 -7.56
CA LEU A 440 -16.53 -8.01 -6.70
C LEU A 440 -17.07 -9.21 -7.49
N GLN A 441 -17.55 -9.02 -8.73
CA GLN A 441 -18.04 -10.12 -9.55
C GLN A 441 -16.92 -11.13 -9.88
N GLY A 442 -15.78 -10.65 -10.37
CA GLY A 442 -14.61 -11.50 -10.65
C GLY A 442 -13.94 -12.02 -9.39
N LEU A 443 -13.90 -11.19 -8.34
CA LEU A 443 -13.29 -11.53 -7.06
C LEU A 443 -14.02 -12.69 -6.37
N GLU A 444 -15.35 -12.70 -6.34
CA GLU A 444 -16.13 -13.78 -5.72
C GLU A 444 -15.77 -15.14 -6.34
N VAL A 445 -15.79 -15.22 -7.67
CA VAL A 445 -15.50 -16.47 -8.40
C VAL A 445 -14.07 -16.93 -8.11
N ALA A 446 -13.09 -16.03 -8.21
CA ALA A 446 -11.69 -16.34 -7.97
C ALA A 446 -11.43 -16.78 -6.52
N LEU A 447 -12.04 -16.14 -5.53
CA LEU A 447 -11.90 -16.52 -4.12
C LEU A 447 -12.53 -17.87 -3.81
N ARG A 448 -13.68 -18.21 -4.43
CA ARG A 448 -14.29 -19.53 -4.30
C ARG A 448 -13.37 -20.63 -4.84
N GLU A 449 -12.79 -20.43 -6.02
CA GLU A 449 -11.83 -21.37 -6.60
C GLU A 449 -10.60 -21.57 -5.69
N VAL A 450 -10.02 -20.48 -5.18
CA VAL A 450 -8.88 -20.57 -4.25
C VAL A 450 -9.26 -21.20 -2.91
N TYR A 451 -10.47 -20.96 -2.43
CA TYR A 451 -10.97 -21.58 -1.21
C TYR A 451 -11.07 -23.10 -1.36
N GLU A 452 -11.67 -23.57 -2.44
CA GLU A 452 -11.76 -25.00 -2.76
C GLU A 452 -10.39 -25.64 -2.92
N GLN A 453 -9.47 -24.99 -3.65
CA GLN A 453 -8.07 -25.44 -3.79
C GLN A 453 -7.34 -25.51 -2.45
N THR A 454 -7.57 -24.55 -1.56
CA THR A 454 -6.99 -24.53 -0.22
C THR A 454 -7.50 -25.70 0.61
N LEU A 455 -8.82 -25.93 0.62
CA LEU A 455 -9.43 -27.06 1.35
C LEU A 455 -8.94 -28.40 0.80
N GLN A 456 -8.83 -28.54 -0.53
CA GLN A 456 -8.27 -29.72 -1.15
C GLN A 456 -6.80 -29.93 -0.74
N GLY A 457 -5.98 -28.88 -0.75
CA GLY A 457 -4.58 -28.96 -0.33
C GLY A 457 -4.44 -29.40 1.13
N ILE A 458 -5.30 -28.91 2.02
CA ILE A 458 -5.36 -29.35 3.41
C ILE A 458 -5.73 -30.83 3.50
N GLN A 459 -6.74 -31.27 2.76
CA GLN A 459 -7.17 -32.68 2.72
C GLN A 459 -6.05 -33.61 2.22
N GLU A 460 -5.24 -33.14 1.27
CA GLU A 460 -4.07 -33.84 0.74
C GLU A 460 -2.86 -33.83 1.69
N GLY A 461 -2.96 -33.15 2.84
CA GLY A 461 -1.88 -33.05 3.84
C GLY A 461 -0.78 -32.06 3.49
N LYS A 462 -1.01 -31.14 2.55
CA LYS A 462 -0.04 -30.10 2.19
C LYS A 462 0.12 -29.09 3.33
N THR A 463 1.35 -28.62 3.49
CA THR A 463 1.69 -27.50 4.36
C THR A 463 1.12 -26.18 3.82
N LEU A 464 0.98 -25.18 4.68
CA LEU A 464 0.56 -23.84 4.27
C LEU A 464 1.48 -23.28 3.18
N VAL A 465 2.80 -23.46 3.32
CA VAL A 465 3.79 -22.96 2.37
C VAL A 465 3.64 -23.64 1.01
N GLU A 466 3.40 -24.94 0.96
CA GLU A 466 3.14 -25.67 -0.30
C GLU A 466 1.88 -25.17 -1.00
N ILE A 467 0.81 -24.86 -0.26
CA ILE A 467 -0.42 -24.29 -0.84
C ILE A 467 -0.15 -22.89 -1.38
N LEU A 468 0.50 -22.01 -0.61
CA LEU A 468 0.88 -20.67 -1.07
C LEU A 468 1.79 -20.72 -2.31
N HIS A 469 2.74 -21.65 -2.35
CA HIS A 469 3.70 -21.81 -3.44
C HIS A 469 3.08 -22.34 -4.74
N GLN A 470 1.86 -22.88 -4.71
CA GLN A 470 1.07 -23.11 -5.93
C GLN A 470 0.74 -21.80 -6.65
N ASN A 471 0.81 -20.67 -5.94
CA ASN A 471 0.64 -19.31 -6.46
C ASN A 471 -0.64 -19.14 -7.31
N PRO A 472 -1.82 -19.56 -6.80
CA PRO A 472 -3.00 -19.67 -7.65
C PRO A 472 -3.39 -18.30 -8.23
N LEU A 473 -3.72 -18.31 -9.52
CA LEU A 473 -4.25 -17.18 -10.26
C LEU A 473 -5.39 -17.70 -11.16
N PRO A 474 -6.62 -17.76 -10.63
CA PRO A 474 -7.80 -18.27 -11.31
C PRO A 474 -7.98 -17.70 -12.73
N GLY A 475 -8.31 -18.57 -13.69
CA GLY A 475 -8.53 -18.17 -15.08
C GLY A 475 -9.74 -17.25 -15.25
N SER A 476 -10.70 -17.31 -14.32
CA SER A 476 -11.87 -16.43 -14.24
C SER A 476 -11.51 -14.94 -14.16
N LEU A 477 -10.34 -14.59 -13.62
CA LEU A 477 -9.86 -13.20 -13.57
C LEU A 477 -9.51 -12.63 -14.96
N ARG A 478 -9.31 -13.47 -15.99
CA ARG A 478 -9.02 -12.99 -17.36
C ARG A 478 -10.16 -12.16 -17.93
N SER A 479 -11.40 -12.47 -17.58
CA SER A 479 -12.58 -11.68 -17.99
C SER A 479 -12.93 -10.56 -17.01
N HIS A 480 -12.18 -10.42 -15.91
CA HIS A 480 -12.39 -9.45 -14.83
C HIS A 480 -11.08 -8.78 -14.41
N PRO A 481 -10.42 -8.02 -15.32
CA PRO A 481 -9.12 -7.41 -15.05
C PRO A 481 -9.13 -6.44 -13.85
N GLU A 482 -10.27 -5.81 -13.56
CA GLU A 482 -10.50 -4.97 -12.39
C GLU A 482 -10.41 -5.74 -11.06
N ALA A 483 -10.69 -7.04 -11.05
CA ALA A 483 -10.61 -7.89 -9.86
C ALA A 483 -9.18 -8.39 -9.56
N VAL A 484 -8.22 -8.20 -10.46
CA VAL A 484 -6.85 -8.73 -10.31
C VAL A 484 -6.15 -8.16 -9.08
N ILE A 485 -6.16 -6.83 -8.91
CA ILE A 485 -5.51 -6.21 -7.75
C ILE A 485 -6.22 -6.61 -6.44
N PRO A 486 -7.56 -6.46 -6.30
CA PRO A 486 -8.30 -6.95 -5.13
C PRO A 486 -8.00 -8.42 -4.79
N PHE A 487 -7.98 -9.28 -5.80
CA PHE A 487 -7.68 -10.69 -5.61
C PHE A 487 -6.25 -10.90 -5.11
N LEU A 488 -5.25 -10.29 -5.73
CA LEU A 488 -3.85 -10.48 -5.36
C LEU A 488 -3.54 -9.95 -3.95
N VAL A 489 -4.14 -8.83 -3.54
CA VAL A 489 -3.96 -8.33 -2.17
C VAL A 489 -4.63 -9.23 -1.12
N MET A 490 -5.72 -9.93 -1.49
CA MET A 490 -6.43 -10.86 -0.60
C MET A 490 -5.83 -12.26 -0.54
N ARG A 491 -5.41 -12.80 -1.70
CA ARG A 491 -5.20 -14.23 -1.93
C ARG A 491 -4.35 -14.90 -0.85
N ASP A 492 -3.17 -14.36 -0.57
CA ASP A 492 -2.24 -15.01 0.36
C ASP A 492 -2.77 -15.01 1.80
N HIS A 493 -3.46 -13.95 2.22
CA HIS A 493 -4.04 -13.85 3.56
C HIS A 493 -5.32 -14.67 3.69
N PHE A 494 -6.10 -14.74 2.62
CA PHE A 494 -7.26 -15.60 2.52
C PHE A 494 -6.87 -17.07 2.66
N ILE A 495 -5.85 -17.53 1.92
CA ILE A 495 -5.30 -18.89 2.02
C ILE A 495 -4.80 -19.16 3.45
N LYS A 496 -4.02 -18.24 4.02
CA LYS A 496 -3.49 -18.36 5.39
C LYS A 496 -4.62 -18.50 6.41
N ARG A 497 -5.61 -17.61 6.39
CA ARG A 497 -6.72 -17.65 7.35
C ARG A 497 -7.52 -18.94 7.19
N ALA A 498 -7.90 -19.30 5.96
CA ALA A 498 -8.63 -20.54 5.70
C ALA A 498 -7.85 -21.77 6.19
N TYR A 499 -6.54 -21.81 5.97
CA TYR A 499 -5.67 -22.86 6.49
C TYR A 499 -5.68 -22.91 8.01
N HIS A 500 -5.39 -21.80 8.69
CA HIS A 500 -5.31 -21.75 10.16
C HIS A 500 -6.65 -22.04 10.84
N GLN A 501 -7.78 -21.65 10.25
CA GLN A 501 -9.12 -21.96 10.78
C GLN A 501 -9.49 -23.45 10.64
N ARG A 502 -8.89 -24.15 9.67
CA ARG A 502 -9.15 -25.57 9.39
C ARG A 502 -8.14 -26.50 10.03
N THR A 503 -6.97 -26.00 10.39
CA THR A 503 -5.85 -26.80 10.87
C THR A 503 -5.48 -26.38 12.30
N GLY A 504 -5.42 -27.34 13.22
CA GLY A 504 -5.06 -27.09 14.63
C GLY A 504 -3.59 -26.72 14.83
N TYR A 505 -3.11 -26.63 16.08
CA TYR A 505 -1.76 -26.15 16.39
C TYR A 505 -0.61 -27.04 15.91
N TRP A 506 -0.83 -28.34 15.75
CA TRP A 506 0.20 -29.29 15.30
C TRP A 506 -0.05 -29.75 13.88
N LYS A 507 1.03 -29.80 13.08
CA LYS A 507 1.01 -30.24 11.68
C LYS A 507 1.82 -31.52 11.49
N ALA A 508 1.55 -32.23 10.39
CA ALA A 508 2.18 -33.52 10.10
C ALA A 508 3.69 -33.41 9.78
N ASP A 509 4.17 -32.24 9.37
CA ASP A 509 5.58 -31.94 9.13
C ASP A 509 6.36 -31.54 10.40
N GLY A 510 5.69 -31.50 11.55
CA GLY A 510 6.25 -31.12 12.84
C GLY A 510 6.10 -29.64 13.20
N GLU A 511 5.49 -28.81 12.33
CA GLU A 511 5.19 -27.42 12.68
C GLU A 511 4.29 -27.36 13.93
N GLY A 512 4.66 -26.49 14.87
CA GLY A 512 3.96 -26.26 16.13
C GLY A 512 4.24 -27.27 17.26
N LEU A 513 5.08 -28.28 17.03
CA LEU A 513 5.48 -29.22 18.10
C LEU A 513 6.42 -28.56 19.11
N GLU A 514 7.51 -27.98 18.60
CA GLU A 514 8.51 -27.30 19.42
C GLU A 514 8.49 -25.79 19.16
N HIS A 515 8.69 -25.00 20.22
CA HIS A 515 8.67 -23.54 20.16
C HIS A 515 10.01 -22.99 20.63
N PHE A 516 10.89 -22.67 19.68
CA PHE A 516 12.19 -22.07 19.98
C PHE A 516 12.11 -20.54 20.05
N ALA A 517 12.71 -19.98 21.08
CA ALA A 517 12.85 -18.53 21.23
C ALA A 517 13.84 -17.95 20.19
N PRO A 518 13.68 -16.67 19.79
CA PRO A 518 14.62 -16.03 18.87
C PRO A 518 16.10 -16.12 19.31
N LYS A 519 16.37 -16.06 20.63
CA LYS A 519 17.73 -16.23 21.17
C LYS A 519 18.32 -17.63 20.95
N GLU A 520 17.49 -18.67 20.87
CA GLU A 520 17.93 -20.05 20.64
C GLU A 520 18.27 -20.24 19.16
N TRP A 521 17.45 -19.70 18.26
CA TRP A 521 17.77 -19.60 16.83
C TRP A 521 19.06 -18.81 16.58
N ALA A 522 19.23 -17.67 17.26
CA ALA A 522 20.45 -16.87 17.16
C ALA A 522 21.69 -17.66 17.63
N ALA A 523 21.59 -18.39 18.75
CA ALA A 523 22.68 -19.24 19.24
C ALA A 523 23.04 -20.37 18.26
N LEU A 524 22.05 -21.03 17.66
CA LEU A 524 22.26 -22.05 16.63
C LEU A 524 22.98 -21.49 15.40
N LEU A 525 22.51 -20.36 14.87
CA LEU A 525 23.15 -19.72 13.71
C LEU A 525 24.56 -19.21 14.04
N ASN A 526 24.78 -18.73 15.27
CA ASN A 526 26.10 -18.33 15.72
C ASN A 526 27.06 -19.52 15.79
N LEU A 527 26.59 -20.69 16.26
CA LEU A 527 27.36 -21.92 16.26
C LEU A 527 27.74 -22.33 14.83
N LEU A 528 26.79 -22.33 13.89
CA LEU A 528 27.03 -22.61 12.48
C LEU A 528 28.02 -21.61 11.85
N GLY A 529 27.94 -20.34 12.23
CA GLY A 529 28.85 -19.27 11.80
C GLY A 529 30.24 -19.29 12.44
N GLY A 530 30.53 -20.28 13.31
CA GLY A 530 31.81 -20.41 14.00
C GLY A 530 32.02 -19.38 15.12
N GLY A 531 30.94 -18.86 15.70
CA GLY A 531 30.97 -17.89 16.80
C GLY A 531 31.45 -16.50 16.39
N LYS A 532 31.17 -16.08 15.14
CA LYS A 532 31.69 -14.83 14.57
C LYS A 532 30.58 -13.94 14.03
N GLU A 533 30.59 -12.67 14.45
CA GLU A 533 29.71 -11.61 13.92
C GLU A 533 29.75 -11.53 12.39
N ASP A 534 30.95 -11.64 11.81
CA ASP A 534 31.16 -11.50 10.36
C ASP A 534 30.39 -12.55 9.54
N ALA A 535 30.02 -13.70 10.13
CA ALA A 535 29.17 -14.68 9.46
C ALA A 535 27.75 -14.14 9.22
N PHE A 536 27.17 -13.45 10.21
CA PHE A 536 25.87 -12.80 10.09
C PHE A 536 25.93 -11.62 9.10
N VAL A 537 26.94 -10.75 9.25
CA VAL A 537 27.11 -9.56 8.41
C VAL A 537 27.23 -9.93 6.93
N ARG A 538 28.14 -10.86 6.58
CA ARG A 538 28.33 -11.27 5.18
C ARG A 538 27.07 -11.92 4.62
N SER A 539 26.41 -12.77 5.38
CA SER A 539 25.22 -13.49 4.92
C SER A 539 24.02 -12.57 4.72
N ALA A 540 23.76 -11.64 5.67
CA ALA A 540 22.70 -10.66 5.55
C ALA A 540 22.95 -9.70 4.38
N LYS A 541 24.22 -9.31 4.16
CA LYS A 541 24.61 -8.54 2.97
C LYS A 541 24.33 -9.30 1.67
N VAL A 542 24.72 -10.57 1.58
CA VAL A 542 24.44 -11.39 0.39
C VAL A 542 22.94 -11.49 0.13
N LEU A 543 22.12 -11.69 1.17
CA LEU A 543 20.66 -11.73 1.05
C LEU A 543 20.09 -10.40 0.52
N LEU A 544 20.57 -9.26 1.02
CA LEU A 544 20.20 -7.95 0.45
C LEU A 544 20.66 -7.80 -1.00
N ASP A 545 21.88 -8.19 -1.34
CA ASP A 545 22.39 -8.10 -2.72
C ASP A 545 21.57 -8.97 -3.68
N ARG A 546 20.90 -10.01 -3.17
CA ARG A 546 19.94 -10.89 -3.88
C ARG A 546 18.48 -10.45 -3.78
N SER A 547 18.17 -9.33 -3.12
CA SER A 547 16.81 -8.85 -2.86
C SER A 547 15.93 -9.77 -1.98
N ASP A 548 16.54 -10.65 -1.17
CA ASP A 548 15.90 -11.45 -0.12
C ASP A 548 15.75 -10.64 1.18
N ASP A 549 15.12 -9.47 1.10
CA ASP A 549 15.15 -8.47 2.17
C ASP A 549 14.52 -8.96 3.49
N ALA A 550 13.47 -9.79 3.43
CA ALA A 550 12.85 -10.37 4.62
C ALA A 550 13.79 -11.35 5.34
N LEU A 551 14.50 -12.21 4.60
CA LEU A 551 15.50 -13.11 5.19
C LEU A 551 16.70 -12.32 5.73
N ALA A 552 17.11 -11.25 5.03
CA ALA A 552 18.17 -10.36 5.50
C ALA A 552 17.79 -9.68 6.83
N LEU A 553 16.55 -9.20 6.96
CA LEU A 553 16.01 -8.65 8.20
C LEU A 553 16.06 -9.67 9.33
N THR A 554 15.50 -10.87 9.11
CA THR A 554 15.50 -11.95 10.11
C THR A 554 16.92 -12.27 10.57
N LEU A 555 17.88 -12.39 9.65
CA LEU A 555 19.25 -12.71 10.00
C LEU A 555 19.95 -11.57 10.76
N ALA A 556 19.69 -10.31 10.37
CA ALA A 556 20.22 -9.15 11.08
C ALA A 556 19.65 -9.06 12.52
N ASP A 557 18.35 -9.29 12.71
CA ASP A 557 17.71 -9.31 14.02
C ASP A 557 18.29 -10.41 14.93
N LEU A 558 18.41 -11.65 14.43
CA LEU A 558 19.04 -12.75 15.17
C LEU A 558 20.52 -12.46 15.47
N GLY A 559 21.23 -11.86 14.53
CA GLY A 559 22.62 -11.43 14.73
C GLY A 559 22.73 -10.39 15.86
N LEU A 560 21.83 -9.41 15.92
CA LEU A 560 21.81 -8.38 16.97
C LEU A 560 21.46 -8.93 18.36
N LEU A 561 20.71 -10.03 18.46
CA LEU A 561 20.54 -10.73 19.75
C LEU A 561 21.86 -11.31 20.29
N THR A 562 22.79 -11.66 19.40
CA THR A 562 24.12 -12.19 19.76
C THR A 562 25.17 -11.08 19.89
N TYR A 563 25.11 -10.07 19.01
CA TYR A 563 26.07 -8.98 18.87
C TYR A 563 25.35 -7.61 18.94
N PRO A 564 24.80 -7.22 20.10
CA PRO A 564 23.87 -6.08 20.23
C PRO A 564 24.49 -4.71 19.91
N THR A 565 25.82 -4.58 19.92
CA THR A 565 26.53 -3.34 19.59
C THR A 565 27.01 -3.27 18.14
N SER A 566 26.67 -4.27 17.31
CA SER A 566 27.10 -4.32 15.91
C SER A 566 26.46 -3.22 15.09
N ARG A 567 27.29 -2.27 14.63
CA ARG A 567 26.85 -1.22 13.70
C ARG A 567 26.51 -1.78 12.33
N ALA A 568 27.30 -2.74 11.85
CA ALA A 568 27.08 -3.36 10.54
C ALA A 568 25.72 -4.07 10.46
N LEU A 569 25.36 -4.86 11.48
CA LEU A 569 24.05 -5.52 11.53
C LEU A 569 22.91 -4.52 11.69
N THR A 570 23.11 -3.46 12.48
CA THR A 570 22.12 -2.38 12.62
C THR A 570 21.85 -1.69 11.27
N ASP A 571 22.90 -1.39 10.51
CA ASP A 571 22.78 -0.77 9.19
C ASP A 571 22.13 -1.70 8.16
N LEU A 572 22.43 -3.00 8.19
CA LEU A 572 21.79 -4.00 7.33
C LEU A 572 20.31 -4.18 7.68
N ARG A 573 19.96 -4.22 8.97
CA ARG A 573 18.58 -4.25 9.45
C ARG A 573 17.79 -3.06 8.93
N ARG A 574 18.34 -1.84 9.04
CA ARG A 574 17.71 -0.61 8.52
C ARG A 574 17.48 -0.68 7.02
N GLN A 575 18.50 -1.09 6.25
CA GLN A 575 18.37 -1.24 4.79
C GLN A 575 17.30 -2.27 4.39
N ALA A 576 17.23 -3.40 5.11
CA ALA A 576 16.21 -4.42 4.87
C ALA A 576 14.80 -3.86 5.12
N LEU A 577 14.59 -3.13 6.22
CA LEU A 577 13.31 -2.50 6.54
C LEU A 577 12.91 -1.44 5.52
N ASP A 578 13.83 -0.57 5.09
CA ASP A 578 13.55 0.44 4.08
C ASP A 578 13.10 -0.20 2.76
N ARG A 579 13.76 -1.28 2.32
CA ARG A 579 13.35 -2.02 1.11
C ARG A 579 12.03 -2.77 1.28
N LEU A 580 11.76 -3.32 2.45
CA LEU A 580 10.48 -3.97 2.75
C LEU A 580 9.33 -2.96 2.76
N ARG A 581 9.55 -1.73 3.23
CA ARG A 581 8.60 -0.62 3.09
C ARG A 581 8.39 -0.29 1.61
N GLU A 582 9.44 -0.12 0.82
CA GLU A 582 9.33 0.12 -0.64
C GLU A 582 8.49 -0.95 -1.34
N LYS A 583 8.72 -2.23 -1.04
CA LYS A 583 7.99 -3.37 -1.62
C LYS A 583 6.52 -3.45 -1.20
N SER A 584 6.19 -2.99 0.00
CA SER A 584 4.85 -3.14 0.57
C SER A 584 3.91 -1.98 0.24
N GLN A 585 4.44 -0.84 -0.20
CA GLN A 585 3.72 0.43 -0.27
C GLN A 585 2.49 0.48 -1.21
N GLN A 586 2.31 -0.50 -2.11
CA GLN A 586 1.17 -0.53 -3.05
C GLN A 586 0.21 -1.69 -2.75
N MET A 587 0.75 -2.84 -2.38
CA MET A 587 -0.01 -4.09 -2.28
C MET A 587 -0.27 -4.51 -0.82
N ASN A 588 0.45 -3.94 0.15
CA ASN A 588 0.30 -4.30 1.55
C ASN A 588 0.58 -3.14 2.52
N PRO A 589 -0.39 -2.23 2.72
CA PRO A 589 -0.25 -1.09 3.62
C PRO A 589 -0.01 -1.49 5.09
N PHE A 590 -0.57 -2.60 5.57
CA PHE A 590 -0.30 -3.09 6.94
C PHE A 590 1.18 -3.44 7.15
N LYS A 591 1.78 -4.19 6.22
CA LYS A 591 3.23 -4.45 6.25
C LYS A 591 4.02 -3.16 6.18
N PHE A 592 3.61 -2.20 5.35
CA PHE A 592 4.26 -0.89 5.29
C PHE A 592 4.27 -0.17 6.65
N ILE A 593 3.14 -0.17 7.38
CA ILE A 593 3.03 0.43 8.71
C ILE A 593 3.93 -0.29 9.72
N ILE A 594 3.85 -1.62 9.76
CA ILE A 594 4.64 -2.45 10.70
C ILE A 594 6.15 -2.29 10.45
N TYR A 595 6.59 -2.33 9.19
CA TYR A 595 7.99 -2.12 8.86
C TYR A 595 8.45 -0.69 9.14
N SER A 596 7.56 0.30 9.02
CA SER A 596 7.85 1.67 9.46
C SER A 596 8.06 1.73 10.98
N GLU A 597 7.21 1.05 11.77
CA GLU A 597 7.35 0.96 13.24
C GLU A 597 8.68 0.30 13.62
N TRP A 598 8.99 -0.86 13.03
CA TRP A 598 10.23 -1.58 13.32
C TRP A 598 11.48 -0.81 12.90
N ALA A 599 11.37 0.07 11.90
CA ALA A 599 12.43 0.97 11.50
C ALA A 599 12.54 2.24 12.38
N GLY A 600 11.49 2.57 13.13
CA GLY A 600 11.35 3.87 13.78
C GLY A 600 11.35 5.03 12.76
N ALA A 601 10.89 4.77 11.54
CA ALA A 601 11.02 5.69 10.41
C ALA A 601 9.67 6.30 10.05
N GLU A 602 9.59 7.62 10.13
CA GLU A 602 8.43 8.39 9.71
C GLU A 602 8.48 8.68 8.21
N LEU A 603 7.30 8.92 7.64
CA LEU A 603 7.13 9.43 6.28
C LEU A 603 6.12 10.59 6.35
N PRO A 604 6.56 11.86 6.20
CA PRO A 604 5.68 13.02 6.29
C PRO A 604 4.57 13.04 5.22
N PRO A 605 3.48 13.81 5.44
CA PRO A 605 2.41 14.01 4.46
C PRO A 605 2.90 14.45 3.07
N VAL A 606 2.07 14.16 2.07
CA VAL A 606 2.16 14.81 0.75
C VAL A 606 1.17 15.98 0.73
N GLU A 607 1.65 17.18 0.41
CA GLU A 607 0.86 18.44 0.45
C GLU A 607 0.65 19.12 -0.91
#